data_AF-A0A9W7ZZX3-F1
#
_entry.id   AF-A0A9W7ZZX3-F1
#
_cell.length_a   1.000
_cell.length_b   1.000
_cell.length_c   1.000
_cell.angle_alpha   90.00
_cell.angle_beta   90.00
_cell.angle_gamma   90.00
#
_symmetry.space_group_name_H-M   'P 1'
#
loop_
_entity.id
_entity.type
_entity.pdbx_description
1 polymer ?
#
loop_
_entity_poly.entity_id
_entity_poly.type
_entity_poly.pdbx_seq_one_letter_code
_entity_poly.pdbx_strand_id
1 'polypeptide(L)' 'MVVALGDGALSNVTVYRWIKKFKAGEIEFEDTVRSGRLSLLITDVNINRIRELVEQDPYQSAFKNSD' A
#
# COMPACT_ATOMS: atom_id res chain seq x y z
N MET A 1 -8.89 -27.22 25.89
CA MET A 1 -9.03 -25.91 25.23
C MET A 1 -9.55 -26.20 23.84
N VAL A 2 -10.81 -25.88 23.54
CA VAL A 2 -11.39 -26.16 22.22
C VAL A 2 -10.80 -25.16 21.23
N VAL A 3 -10.09 -25.64 20.21
CA VAL A 3 -9.60 -24.78 19.13
C VAL A 3 -10.75 -24.59 18.15
N ALA A 4 -11.52 -23.51 18.33
CA ALA A 4 -12.76 -23.28 17.59
C ALA A 4 -12.57 -23.20 16.06
N LEU A 5 -11.37 -22.81 15.59
CA LEU A 5 -11.06 -22.60 14.17
C LEU A 5 -9.98 -23.52 13.60
N GLY A 6 -9.34 -24.37 14.44
CA GLY A 6 -8.23 -25.23 14.01
C GLY A 6 -7.20 -24.49 13.15
N ASP A 7 -6.96 -25.00 11.95
CA ASP A 7 -6.04 -24.41 10.95
C ASP A 7 -6.52 -23.09 10.34
N GLY A 8 -7.81 -22.76 10.47
CA GLY A 8 -8.38 -21.47 10.09
C GLY A 8 -8.13 -20.36 11.13
N ALA A 9 -7.46 -20.67 12.24
CA ALA A 9 -7.11 -19.68 13.24
C ALA A 9 -6.05 -18.68 12.71
N LEU A 10 -6.13 -17.45 13.20
CA LEU A 10 -5.11 -16.45 12.92
C LEU A 10 -3.74 -16.88 13.45
N SER A 11 -2.69 -16.53 12.70
CA SER A 11 -1.32 -16.70 13.20
C SER A 11 -1.08 -15.86 14.46
N ASN A 12 -0.20 -16.33 15.35
CA ASN A 12 0.19 -15.59 16.56
C ASN A 12 0.68 -14.17 16.24
N VAL A 13 1.41 -13.99 15.13
CA VAL A 13 1.89 -12.67 14.68
C VAL A 13 0.71 -11.73 14.40
N THR A 14 -0.33 -12.22 13.73
CA THR A 14 -1.54 -11.43 13.45
C THR A 14 -2.26 -11.06 14.75
N VAL A 15 -2.38 -12.00 15.70
CA VAL A 15 -2.98 -11.75 17.02
C VAL A 15 -2.22 -10.64 17.77
N TYR A 16 -0.90 -10.70 17.82
CA TYR A 16 -0.10 -9.66 18.50
C TYR A 16 -0.24 -8.28 17.85
N ARG A 17 -0.36 -8.21 16.52
CA ARG A 17 -0.64 -6.94 15.81
C ARG A 17 -1.98 -6.35 16.23
N TRP A 18 -3.03 -7.16 16.30
CA TRP A 18 -4.34 -6.71 16.77
C TRP A 18 -4.33 -6.28 18.24
N ILE A 19 -3.65 -7.02 19.13
CA ILE A 19 -3.48 -6.61 20.54
C ILE A 19 -2.84 -5.23 20.64
N LYS A 20 -1.81 -4.95 19.81
CA LYS A 20 -1.15 -3.63 19.79
C LYS A 20 -2.10 -2.52 19.36
N LYS A 21 -2.91 -2.75 18.31
CA LYS A 21 -3.91 -1.80 17.82
C LYS A 21 -4.97 -1.49 18.88
N PHE A 22 -5.54 -2.52 19.51
CA PHE A 22 -6.52 -2.33 20.57
C PHE A 22 -5.96 -1.59 21.78
N LYS A 23 -4.70 -1.86 22.18
CA LYS A 23 -4.01 -1.09 23.23
C LYS A 23 -3.77 0.38 22.86
N ALA A 24 -3.69 0.70 21.56
CA ALA A 24 -3.59 2.06 21.07
C ALA A 24 -4.95 2.77 20.96
N GLY A 25 -6.05 2.09 21.30
CA GLY A 25 -7.41 2.64 21.20
C GLY A 25 -8.02 2.57 19.81
N GLU A 26 -7.39 1.87 18.86
CA GLU A 26 -7.99 1.59 17.55
C GLU A 26 -9.11 0.56 17.73
N ILE A 27 -10.35 0.93 17.38
CA ILE A 27 -11.54 0.07 17.46
C ILE A 27 -12.06 -0.36 16.08
N GLU A 28 -11.41 0.10 15.02
CA GLU A 28 -11.78 -0.23 13.64
C GLU A 28 -11.39 -1.69 13.34
N PHE A 29 -12.34 -2.46 12.83
CA PHE A 29 -12.14 -3.87 12.50
C PHE A 29 -11.82 -4.09 11.03
N GLU A 30 -12.12 -3.09 10.19
CA GLU A 30 -11.86 -3.16 8.76
C GLU A 30 -10.37 -2.95 8.44
N ASP A 31 -9.94 -3.58 7.36
CA ASP A 31 -8.60 -3.33 6.80
C ASP A 31 -8.51 -1.84 6.42
N THR A 32 -7.45 -1.18 6.87
CA THR A 32 -7.12 0.14 6.35
C THR A 32 -6.94 0.05 4.84
N VAL A 33 -7.44 1.05 4.11
CA VAL A 33 -7.25 1.14 2.66
C VAL A 33 -5.79 0.86 2.33
N ARG A 34 -5.55 -0.22 1.58
CA ARG A 34 -4.19 -0.57 1.16
C ARG A 34 -3.68 0.59 0.32
N SER A 35 -2.52 1.15 0.69
CA SER A 35 -1.84 2.08 -0.20
C SER A 35 -1.36 1.28 -1.42
N GLY A 36 -2.22 1.16 -2.43
CA GLY A 36 -1.80 0.79 -3.77
C GLY A 36 -0.87 1.86 -4.33
N ARG A 37 -0.45 1.68 -5.59
CA ARG A 37 0.18 2.77 -6.35
C ARG A 37 -0.73 4.00 -6.22
N LEU A 38 -0.20 5.09 -5.65
CA LEU A 38 -0.96 6.31 -5.39
C LEU A 38 -1.70 6.70 -6.67
N SER A 39 -3.02 6.47 -6.72
CA SER A 39 -3.88 6.94 -7.80
C SER A 39 -3.85 8.47 -7.89
N LEU A 40 -3.47 9.14 -6.79
CA LEU A 40 -3.12 10.56 -6.71
C LEU A 40 -1.95 10.98 -7.61
N LEU A 41 -1.12 10.05 -8.08
CA LEU A 41 -0.07 10.34 -9.07
C LEU A 41 -0.60 10.34 -10.50
N ILE A 42 -1.79 9.79 -10.74
CA ILE A 42 -2.46 9.76 -12.05
C ILE A 42 -3.35 11.01 -12.16
N THR A 43 -2.71 12.18 -12.22
CA THR A 43 -3.38 13.44 -12.58
C THR A 43 -3.16 13.71 -14.06
N ASP A 44 -4.08 14.43 -14.71
CA ASP A 44 -3.90 14.84 -16.11
C ASP A 44 -2.58 15.61 -16.31
N VAL A 45 -2.17 16.39 -15.30
CA VAL A 45 -0.90 17.10 -15.26
C VAL A 45 0.30 16.14 -15.35
N ASN A 46 0.33 15.11 -14.51
CA ASN A 46 1.43 14.15 -14.51
C ASN A 46 1.42 13.28 -15.78
N ILE A 47 0.24 12.93 -16.28
CA ILE A 47 0.09 12.19 -17.54
C ILE A 47 0.65 13.01 -18.70
N ASN A 48 0.26 14.29 -18.82
CA ASN A 48 0.74 15.14 -19.89
C ASN A 48 2.24 15.37 -19.79
N ARG A 49 2.77 15.54 -18.56
CA ARG A 49 4.21 15.68 -18.35
C ARG A 49 4.99 14.43 -18.78
N ILE A 50 4.46 13.24 -18.49
CA ILE A 50 5.07 11.98 -18.96
C ILE A 50 4.98 11.87 -20.49
N ARG A 51 3.85 12.26 -21.11
CA ARG A 51 3.70 12.28 -22.57
C ARG A 51 4.75 13.17 -23.23
N GLU A 52 4.91 14.41 -22.77
CA GLU A 52 5.94 15.32 -23.27
C GLU A 52 7.35 14.74 -23.14
N LEU A 53 7.66 14.10 -22.00
CA LEU A 53 8.97 13.48 -21.80
C LEU A 53 9.23 12.33 -22.78
N VAL A 54 8.21 11.50 -23.05
CA VAL A 54 8.31 10.38 -24.01
C VAL A 54 8.40 10.89 -25.45
N GLU A 55 7.68 11.95 -25.79
CA GLU A 55 7.77 12.58 -27.11
C GLU A 55 9.14 13.22 -27.35
N GLN A 56 9.72 13.84 -26.31
CA GLN A 56 11.05 14.47 -26.38
C GLN A 56 12.19 13.45 -26.41
N ASP A 57 12.10 12.39 -25.61
CA ASP A 57 13.08 11.30 -25.57
C ASP A 57 12.39 9.96 -25.33
N PRO A 58 12.07 9.22 -26.42
CA PRO A 58 11.42 7.91 -26.34
C PRO A 58 12.23 6.84 -25.61
N TYR A 59 13.54 7.07 -25.40
CA TYR A 59 14.44 6.12 -24.73
C TYR A 59 14.76 6.52 -23.29
N GLN A 60 14.14 7.58 -22.77
CA GLN A 60 14.40 8.00 -21.39
C GLN A 60 13.81 6.99 -20.40
N SER A 61 14.68 6.40 -19.59
CA SER A 61 14.25 5.48 -18.53
C SER A 61 13.62 6.24 -17.35
N ALA A 62 12.71 5.59 -16.63
CA ALA A 62 12.00 6.18 -15.49
C ALA A 62 12.90 6.51 -14.29
N PHE A 63 14.17 6.08 -14.30
CA PHE A 63 15.16 6.40 -13.27
C PHE A 63 16.16 7.41 -13.82
N LYS A 64 16.04 8.67 -13.40
CA LYS A 64 17.17 9.60 -13.40
C LYS A 64 17.76 9.59 -12.00
N ASN A 65 19.02 9.18 -11.86
CA ASN A 65 19.81 9.54 -10.70
C ASN A 65 19.94 11.07 -10.71
N SER A 66 19.50 11.74 -9.65
CA SER A 66 19.91 13.12 -9.40
C SER A 66 21.13 13.09 -8.49
N ASP A 67 22.25 13.60 -8.97
CA ASP A 67 23.31 14.15 -8.11
C ASP A 67 22.84 15.46 -7.46
#